data_AF-A0A9E6JQW6-F1
#
_entry.id   AF-A0A9E6JQW6-F1
#
_cell.length_a   1.000
_cell.length_b   1.000
_cell.length_c   1.000
_cell.angle_alpha   90.00
_cell.angle_beta   90.00
_cell.angle_gamma   90.00
#
_symmetry.space_group_name_H-M   'P 1'
#
loop_
_entity.id
_entity.type
_entity.pdbx_description
1 polymer ?
#
loop_
_entity_poly.entity_id
_entity_poly.type
_entity_poly.pdbx_seq_one_letter_code
_entity_poly.pdbx_strand_id
1 'polypeptide(L)'
;MKKLLIISVVAFFATASFGQTIEESQVPESVLNTLKVKYPNVKVTKWEKKDSIYTAELLMNQTATEVELNDKGTWKSTEWPVPVEYTPKKINDYISLNYIGYKINEVSISDFPVDGKMYITEISKKKDCEVLYFSLKGEFKKVVKETCNKNVEKKCCKKKKPCKKTDVENKK
;
A
#
# COMPACT_ATOMS: atom_id res chain seq x y z
N MET A 1 -29.84 50.05 -9.06
CA MET A 1 -29.53 48.81 -9.81
C MET A 1 -28.64 47.93 -8.94
N LYS A 2 -29.17 46.82 -8.41
CA LYS A 2 -28.42 45.90 -7.53
C LYS A 2 -27.42 45.11 -8.37
N LYS A 3 -26.13 45.24 -8.07
CA LYS A 3 -25.07 44.42 -8.68
C LYS A 3 -25.18 43.00 -8.11
N LEU A 4 -25.60 42.04 -8.93
CA LEU A 4 -25.56 40.63 -8.62
C LEU A 4 -24.10 40.16 -8.64
N LEU A 5 -23.55 39.86 -7.47
CA LEU A 5 -22.27 39.16 -7.34
C LEU A 5 -22.52 37.67 -7.65
N ILE A 6 -22.02 37.20 -8.79
CA ILE A 6 -21.92 35.76 -9.08
C ILE A 6 -20.85 35.19 -8.16
N ILE A 7 -21.30 34.41 -7.18
CA ILE A 7 -20.45 33.55 -6.36
C ILE A 7 -20.12 32.33 -7.23
N SER A 8 -18.96 32.36 -7.89
CA SER A 8 -18.37 31.17 -8.51
C SER A 8 -17.92 30.24 -7.38
N VAL A 9 -18.76 29.25 -7.05
CA VAL A 9 -18.36 28.13 -6.19
C VAL A 9 -17.46 27.23 -7.02
N VAL A 10 -16.16 27.51 -7.02
CA VAL A 10 -15.15 26.55 -7.45
C VAL A 10 -15.06 25.51 -6.34
N ALA A 11 -15.84 24.43 -6.47
CA ALA A 11 -15.69 23.26 -5.63
C ALA A 11 -14.33 22.62 -5.95
N PHE A 12 -13.31 22.95 -5.15
CA PHE A 12 -12.02 22.27 -5.15
C PHE A 12 -12.25 20.86 -4.57
N PHE A 13 -12.75 19.96 -5.42
CA PHE A 13 -12.81 18.54 -5.13
C PHE A 13 -11.37 18.06 -4.97
N ALA A 14 -10.91 17.96 -3.72
CA ALA A 14 -9.70 17.22 -3.41
C ALA A 14 -9.99 15.77 -3.80
N THR A 15 -9.57 15.36 -4.99
CA THR A 15 -9.62 13.97 -5.42
C THR A 15 -8.66 13.21 -4.53
N ALA A 16 -9.20 12.59 -3.49
CA ALA A 16 -8.47 11.61 -2.73
C ALA A 16 -8.12 10.47 -3.71
N SER A 17 -6.83 10.36 -4.01
CA SER A 17 -6.30 9.51 -5.06
C SER A 17 -6.24 8.06 -4.56
N PHE A 18 -7.39 7.39 -4.57
CA PHE A 18 -7.52 5.97 -4.26
C PHE A 18 -7.44 5.14 -5.53
N GLY A 19 -6.89 3.93 -5.43
CA GLY A 19 -7.03 2.94 -6.49
C GLY A 19 -8.48 2.53 -6.64
N GLN A 20 -8.99 2.54 -7.87
CA GLN A 20 -10.31 2.02 -8.19
C GLN A 20 -10.23 0.49 -8.22
N THR A 21 -11.09 -0.19 -7.46
CA THR A 21 -11.28 -1.64 -7.63
C THR A 21 -11.83 -1.93 -9.03
N ILE A 22 -11.20 -2.83 -9.75
CA ILE A 22 -11.56 -3.21 -11.12
C ILE A 22 -11.76 -4.72 -11.24
N GLU A 23 -12.53 -5.14 -12.24
CA GLU A 23 -12.64 -6.55 -12.60
C GLU A 23 -11.38 -7.00 -13.36
N GLU A 24 -11.02 -8.28 -13.25
CA GLU A 24 -9.85 -8.84 -13.95
C GLU A 24 -9.95 -8.66 -15.48
N SER A 25 -11.16 -8.67 -16.04
CA SER A 25 -11.41 -8.44 -17.48
C SER A 25 -10.99 -7.06 -17.97
N GLN A 26 -10.76 -6.11 -17.05
CA GLN A 26 -10.28 -4.76 -17.36
C GLN A 26 -8.75 -4.64 -17.27
N VAL A 27 -8.06 -5.71 -16.88
CA VAL A 27 -6.61 -5.77 -16.76
C VAL A 27 -5.99 -6.14 -18.11
N PRO A 28 -5.01 -5.37 -18.63
CA PRO A 28 -4.34 -5.70 -19.88
C PRO A 28 -3.68 -7.08 -19.85
N GLU A 29 -3.68 -7.77 -20.99
CA GLU A 29 -3.11 -9.11 -21.12
C GLU A 29 -1.61 -9.15 -20.75
N SER A 30 -0.87 -8.08 -21.05
CA SER A 30 0.54 -7.92 -20.66
C SER A 30 0.76 -7.97 -19.15
N VAL A 31 -0.15 -7.37 -18.38
CA VAL A 31 -0.14 -7.36 -16.91
C VAL A 31 -0.47 -8.75 -16.38
N LEU A 32 -1.53 -9.38 -16.89
CA LEU A 32 -1.93 -10.74 -16.51
C LEU A 32 -0.81 -11.76 -16.79
N ASN A 33 -0.21 -11.69 -17.97
CA ASN A 33 0.86 -12.60 -18.38
C ASN A 33 2.10 -12.42 -17.50
N THR A 34 2.50 -11.18 -17.19
CA THR A 34 3.64 -10.94 -16.31
C THR A 34 3.39 -11.47 -14.90
N LEU A 35 2.18 -11.23 -14.36
CA LEU A 35 1.81 -11.75 -13.05
C LEU A 35 1.85 -13.28 -13.02
N LYS A 36 1.28 -13.93 -14.02
CA LYS A 36 1.27 -15.41 -14.14
C LYS A 36 2.68 -16.00 -14.27
N VAL A 37 3.57 -15.36 -15.02
CA VAL A 37 4.97 -15.82 -15.14
C VAL A 37 5.71 -15.67 -13.81
N LYS A 38 5.52 -14.53 -13.13
CA LYS A 38 6.22 -14.25 -11.86
C LYS A 38 5.65 -15.07 -10.70
N TYR A 39 4.35 -15.33 -10.71
CA TYR A 39 3.63 -16.08 -9.67
C TYR A 39 2.64 -17.09 -10.30
N PRO A 40 3.12 -18.26 -10.76
CA PRO A 40 2.29 -19.20 -11.54
C PRO A 40 1.18 -19.91 -10.75
N ASN A 41 1.28 -19.98 -9.42
CA ASN A 41 0.41 -20.81 -8.57
C ASN A 41 -0.38 -20.01 -7.52
N VAL A 42 -0.62 -18.73 -7.76
CA VAL A 42 -1.36 -17.86 -6.84
C VAL A 42 -2.65 -17.40 -7.46
N LYS A 43 -3.69 -17.36 -6.65
CA LYS A 43 -4.97 -16.75 -7.01
C LYS A 43 -4.93 -15.27 -6.65
N VAL A 44 -5.33 -14.43 -7.59
CA VAL A 44 -5.59 -13.01 -7.33
C VAL A 44 -6.89 -12.89 -6.55
N THR A 45 -6.85 -12.21 -5.40
CA THR A 45 -8.03 -11.96 -4.56
C THR A 45 -8.70 -10.64 -4.92
N LYS A 46 -7.94 -9.68 -5.46
CA LYS A 46 -8.43 -8.36 -5.84
C LYS A 46 -7.53 -7.70 -6.87
N TRP A 47 -8.15 -6.92 -7.76
CA TRP A 47 -7.46 -5.98 -8.63
C TRP A 47 -7.84 -4.54 -8.30
N GLU A 48 -6.85 -3.68 -8.26
CA GLU A 48 -7.02 -2.23 -8.21
C GLU A 48 -6.25 -1.54 -9.33
N LYS A 49 -6.72 -0.37 -9.73
CA LYS A 49 -6.04 0.49 -10.69
C LYS A 49 -5.98 1.92 -10.17
N LYS A 50 -4.78 2.50 -10.21
CA LYS A 50 -4.55 3.91 -9.97
C LYS A 50 -3.63 4.45 -11.07
N ASP A 51 -4.13 5.42 -11.83
CA ASP A 51 -3.42 5.95 -13.00
C ASP A 51 -2.98 4.82 -13.95
N SER A 52 -1.68 4.72 -14.26
CA SER A 52 -1.09 3.65 -15.08
C SER A 52 -0.59 2.45 -14.26
N ILE A 53 -0.94 2.34 -12.98
CA ILE A 53 -0.56 1.23 -12.09
C ILE A 53 -1.75 0.31 -11.84
N TYR A 54 -1.49 -0.98 -12.02
CA TYR A 54 -2.36 -2.10 -11.69
C TYR A 54 -1.78 -2.82 -10.47
N THR A 55 -2.58 -2.98 -9.43
CA THR A 55 -2.19 -3.67 -8.20
C THR A 55 -2.99 -4.96 -8.09
N ALA A 56 -2.29 -6.10 -8.08
CA ALA A 56 -2.87 -7.41 -7.79
C ALA A 56 -2.64 -7.75 -6.32
N GLU A 57 -3.72 -8.00 -5.58
CA GLU A 57 -3.63 -8.61 -4.25
C GLU A 57 -3.59 -10.13 -4.40
N LEU A 58 -2.58 -10.75 -3.81
CA LEU A 58 -2.35 -12.19 -3.79
C LEU A 58 -2.39 -12.69 -2.35
N LEU A 59 -2.85 -13.93 -2.15
CA LEU A 59 -2.67 -14.60 -0.87
C LEU A 59 -1.47 -15.55 -0.95
N MET A 60 -0.33 -15.15 -0.38
CA MET A 60 0.89 -15.96 -0.32
C MET A 60 1.19 -16.34 1.12
N ASN A 61 1.23 -17.64 1.44
CA ASN A 61 1.50 -18.13 2.79
C ASN A 61 0.61 -17.51 3.89
N GLN A 62 -0.66 -17.24 3.58
CA GLN A 62 -1.64 -16.55 4.45
C GLN A 62 -1.35 -15.05 4.67
N THR A 63 -0.43 -14.47 3.91
CA THR A 63 -0.12 -13.05 3.91
C THR A 63 -0.64 -12.40 2.63
N ALA A 64 -1.44 -11.34 2.78
CA ALA A 64 -1.86 -10.49 1.67
C ALA A 64 -0.61 -9.81 1.10
N THR A 65 -0.34 -10.07 -0.17
CA THR A 65 0.83 -9.59 -0.89
C THR A 65 0.36 -8.79 -2.08
N GLU A 66 0.80 -7.55 -2.19
CA GLU A 66 0.44 -6.66 -3.28
C GLU A 66 1.54 -6.66 -4.35
N VAL A 67 1.16 -6.80 -5.61
CA VAL A 67 2.07 -6.72 -6.75
C VAL A 67 1.64 -5.57 -7.63
N GLU A 68 2.51 -4.57 -7.77
CA GLU A 68 2.27 -3.44 -8.65
C GLU A 68 2.93 -3.68 -10.01
N LEU A 69 2.16 -3.47 -11.07
CA LEU A 69 2.62 -3.48 -12.46
C LEU A 69 2.13 -2.22 -13.17
N ASN A 70 2.92 -1.71 -14.13
CA ASN A 70 2.40 -0.65 -15.00
C ASN A 70 1.53 -1.20 -16.14
N ASP A 71 0.91 -0.31 -16.91
CA ASP A 71 0.09 -0.63 -18.10
C ASP A 71 0.79 -1.48 -19.18
N LYS A 72 2.13 -1.48 -19.21
CA LYS A 72 2.94 -2.34 -20.09
C LYS A 72 3.23 -3.72 -19.50
N GLY A 73 2.71 -4.03 -18.31
CA GLY A 73 3.04 -5.25 -17.58
C GLY A 73 4.44 -5.23 -16.97
N THR A 74 5.12 -4.08 -16.89
CA THR A 74 6.41 -4.00 -16.20
C THR A 74 6.17 -4.06 -14.69
N TRP A 75 6.74 -5.07 -14.04
CA TRP A 75 6.73 -5.22 -12.59
C TRP A 75 7.43 -4.03 -11.90
N LYS A 76 6.76 -3.43 -10.90
CA LYS A 76 7.22 -2.26 -10.16
C LYS A 76 7.64 -2.61 -8.74
N SER A 77 6.83 -3.40 -8.06
CA SER A 77 7.09 -3.81 -6.68
C SER A 77 6.30 -5.07 -6.32
N THR A 78 6.78 -5.77 -5.30
CA THR A 78 5.97 -6.75 -4.58
C THR A 78 6.13 -6.52 -3.10
N GLU A 79 5.02 -6.26 -2.42
CA GLU A 79 5.00 -5.85 -1.04
C GLU A 79 4.19 -6.82 -0.18
N TRP A 80 4.69 -7.12 1.02
CA TRP A 80 3.95 -7.89 2.00
C TRP A 80 4.19 -7.32 3.41
N PRO A 81 3.14 -7.30 4.26
CA PRO A 81 3.25 -6.78 5.60
C PRO A 81 4.12 -7.69 6.48
N VAL A 82 4.81 -7.05 7.41
CA VAL A 82 5.57 -7.69 8.49
C VAL A 82 4.94 -7.25 9.81
N PRO A 83 4.62 -8.17 10.73
CA PRO A 83 4.14 -7.78 12.05
C PRO A 83 5.12 -6.82 12.73
N VAL A 84 4.61 -5.73 13.30
CA VAL A 84 5.43 -4.64 13.86
C VAL A 84 6.38 -5.14 14.94
N GLU A 85 5.98 -6.17 15.68
CA GLU A 85 6.81 -6.85 16.68
C GLU A 85 8.09 -7.49 16.11
N TYR A 86 8.13 -7.79 14.82
CA TYR A 86 9.30 -8.34 14.12
C TYR A 86 10.14 -7.27 13.42
N THR A 87 9.85 -5.99 13.65
CA THR A 87 10.65 -4.89 13.09
C THR A 87 12.07 -4.95 13.63
N PRO A 88 13.11 -4.91 12.76
CA PRO A 88 14.50 -4.88 13.19
C PRO A 88 14.78 -3.78 14.22
N LYS A 89 15.49 -4.12 15.30
CA LYS A 89 15.80 -3.17 16.39
C LYS A 89 16.41 -1.87 15.88
N LYS A 90 17.31 -1.93 14.89
CA LYS A 90 17.97 -0.75 14.31
C LYS A 90 16.98 0.23 13.68
N ILE A 91 15.89 -0.25 13.09
CA ILE A 91 14.81 0.59 12.54
C ILE A 91 14.04 1.25 13.69
N ASN A 92 13.64 0.47 14.71
CA ASN A 92 12.97 1.00 15.91
C ASN A 92 13.80 2.08 16.62
N ASP A 93 15.11 1.85 16.78
CA ASP A 93 16.05 2.79 17.38
C ASP A 93 16.13 4.07 16.52
N TYR A 94 16.28 3.93 15.20
CA TYR A 94 16.33 5.08 14.29
C TYR A 94 15.06 5.94 14.38
N ILE A 95 13.88 5.31 14.36
CA ILE A 95 12.60 6.02 14.45
C ILE A 95 12.46 6.71 15.80
N SER A 96 12.82 6.03 16.90
CA SER A 96 12.74 6.60 18.25
C SER A 96 13.63 7.84 18.43
N LEU A 97 14.81 7.82 17.81
CA LEU A 97 15.79 8.93 17.89
C LEU A 97 15.42 10.11 16.99
N ASN A 98 14.97 9.85 15.76
CA ASN A 98 14.79 10.90 14.74
C ASN A 98 13.35 11.40 14.62
N TYR A 99 12.38 10.61 15.05
CA TYR A 99 10.94 10.88 14.90
C TYR A 99 10.23 10.88 16.25
N ILE A 100 10.67 11.74 17.16
CA ILE A 100 10.17 11.80 18.54
C ILE A 100 8.65 12.03 18.57
N GLY A 101 7.94 11.09 19.19
CA GLY A 101 6.49 11.12 19.34
C GLY A 101 5.71 10.63 18.10
N TYR A 102 6.39 10.17 17.05
CA TYR A 102 5.76 9.38 16.01
C TYR A 102 5.53 7.95 16.47
N LYS A 103 4.51 7.31 15.91
CA LYS A 103 4.20 5.89 16.09
C LYS A 103 4.41 5.17 14.76
N ILE A 104 4.92 3.95 14.82
CA ILE A 104 4.92 3.04 13.67
C ILE A 104 3.48 2.53 13.49
N ASN A 105 2.89 2.80 12.34
CA ASN A 105 1.54 2.35 11.98
C ASN A 105 1.59 0.99 11.31
N GLU A 106 2.54 0.82 10.38
CA GLU A 106 2.69 -0.35 9.54
C GLU A 106 4.15 -0.57 9.18
N VAL A 107 4.51 -1.84 8.99
CA VAL A 107 5.80 -2.26 8.49
C VAL A 107 5.57 -3.32 7.42
N SER A 108 6.25 -3.17 6.29
CA SER A 108 6.22 -4.13 5.20
C SER A 108 7.63 -4.37 4.68
N ILE A 109 7.79 -5.43 3.89
CA ILE A 109 8.94 -5.60 3.02
C ILE A 109 8.44 -5.48 1.59
N SER A 110 9.14 -4.67 0.80
CA SER A 110 8.85 -4.50 -0.62
C SER A 110 10.08 -4.84 -1.44
N ASP A 111 9.90 -5.66 -2.47
CA ASP A 111 10.93 -6.04 -3.44
C ASP A 111 10.79 -5.17 -4.69
N PHE A 112 11.88 -4.53 -5.10
CA PHE A 112 11.93 -3.63 -6.25
C PHE A 112 12.88 -4.17 -7.33
N PRO A 113 12.63 -3.87 -8.62
CA PRO A 113 13.44 -4.40 -9.72
C PRO A 113 14.91 -3.98 -9.72
N VAL A 114 15.22 -2.79 -9.18
CA VAL A 114 16.60 -2.23 -9.18
C VAL A 114 17.20 -2.25 -7.78
N ASP A 115 16.44 -1.76 -6.79
CA ASP A 115 16.94 -1.59 -5.42
C ASP A 115 16.88 -2.89 -4.58
N GLY A 116 16.18 -3.92 -5.08
CA GLY A 116 15.93 -5.15 -4.35
C GLY A 116 15.00 -4.94 -3.15
N LYS A 117 15.12 -5.81 -2.14
CA LYS A 117 14.24 -5.81 -0.97
C LYS A 117 14.60 -4.72 0.04
N MET A 118 13.58 -4.01 0.50
CA MET A 118 13.66 -2.99 1.54
C MET A 118 12.55 -3.16 2.57
N TYR A 119 12.82 -2.79 3.81
CA TYR A 119 11.77 -2.52 4.78
C TYR A 119 11.15 -1.17 4.47
N ILE A 120 9.83 -1.09 4.55
CA ILE A 120 9.06 0.14 4.45
C ILE A 120 8.27 0.29 5.75
N THR A 121 8.30 1.48 6.35
CA THR A 121 7.54 1.76 7.57
C THR A 121 6.73 3.02 7.40
N GLU A 122 5.41 2.94 7.62
CA GLU A 122 4.58 4.13 7.76
C GLU A 122 4.61 4.59 9.22
N ILE A 123 4.99 5.85 9.45
CA ILE A 123 4.98 6.47 10.77
C ILE A 123 4.02 7.66 10.81
N SER A 124 3.37 7.89 11.94
CA SER A 124 2.49 9.05 12.12
C SER A 124 2.63 9.76 13.45
N LYS A 125 2.40 11.08 13.43
CA LYS A 125 2.24 11.92 14.62
C LYS A 125 1.16 12.96 14.36
N LYS A 126 0.07 12.91 15.12
CA LYS A 126 -1.11 13.73 14.83
C LYS A 126 -1.46 13.59 13.34
N LYS A 127 -1.57 14.67 12.57
CA LYS A 127 -1.97 14.66 11.15
C LYS A 127 -0.81 14.37 10.19
N ASP A 128 0.41 14.29 10.70
CA ASP A 128 1.61 14.10 9.89
C ASP A 128 1.86 12.61 9.72
N CYS A 129 2.15 12.19 8.48
CA CYS A 129 2.50 10.83 8.13
C CYS A 129 3.69 10.82 7.16
N GLU A 130 4.58 9.87 7.38
CA GLU A 130 5.76 9.70 6.54
C GLU A 130 6.00 8.20 6.30
N VAL A 131 6.47 7.89 5.11
CA VAL A 131 6.88 6.54 4.71
C VAL A 131 8.40 6.50 4.65
N LEU A 132 8.99 5.66 5.47
CA LEU A 132 10.44 5.50 5.58
C LEU A 132 10.89 4.21 4.94
N TYR A 133 12.01 4.26 4.21
CA TYR A 133 12.61 3.12 3.55
C TYR A 133 13.94 2.77 4.22
N PHE A 134 14.13 1.49 4.53
CA PHE A 134 15.34 0.96 5.11
C PHE A 134 15.83 -0.25 4.31
N SER A 135 17.14 -0.44 4.24
CA SER A 135 17.68 -1.71 3.75
C SER A 135 17.33 -2.87 4.69
N LEU A 136 17.51 -4.12 4.22
CA LEU A 136 17.37 -5.31 5.07
C LEU A 136 18.32 -5.34 6.29
N LYS A 137 19.38 -4.52 6.30
CA LYS A 137 20.28 -4.34 7.46
C LYS A 137 19.77 -3.27 8.45
N GLY A 138 18.59 -2.70 8.21
CA GLY A 138 17.98 -1.64 9.03
C GLY A 138 18.63 -0.26 8.87
N GLU A 139 19.35 -0.03 7.78
CA GLU A 139 19.93 1.30 7.47
C GLU A 139 18.90 2.15 6.73
N PHE A 140 18.68 3.38 7.20
CA PHE A 140 17.82 4.35 6.53
C PHE A 140 18.32 4.64 5.10
N LYS A 141 17.38 4.73 4.16
CA LYS A 141 17.66 5.04 2.75
C LYS A 141 16.97 6.30 2.28
N LYS A 142 15.66 6.43 2.51
CA LYS A 142 14.89 7.62 2.10
C LYS A 142 13.59 7.76 2.89
N VAL A 143 13.01 8.94 2.78
CA VAL A 143 11.68 9.28 3.30
C VAL A 143 10.82 9.83 2.16
N VAL A 144 9.55 9.45 2.15
CA VAL A 144 8.50 10.04 1.33
C VAL A 144 7.46 10.62 2.27
N LYS A 145 7.13 11.91 2.10
CA LYS A 145 6.13 12.59 2.92
C LYS A 145 4.75 12.40 2.30
N GLU A 146 3.79 11.98 3.11
CA GLU A 146 2.40 11.80 2.68
C GLU A 146 1.45 12.58 3.59
N THR A 147 0.38 13.12 3.03
CA THR A 147 -0.68 13.75 3.84
C THR A 147 -1.65 12.68 4.34
N CYS A 148 -1.68 12.44 5.65
CA CYS A 148 -2.66 11.54 6.26
C CYS A 148 -4.05 12.16 6.27
N ASN A 149 -4.94 11.68 5.41
CA ASN A 149 -6.32 12.14 5.39
C ASN A 149 -7.14 11.41 6.47
N LYS A 150 -7.17 11.98 7.68
CA LYS A 150 -7.87 11.42 8.85
C LYS A 150 -9.40 11.36 8.77
N ASN A 151 -9.99 11.85 7.69
CA ASN A 151 -11.44 11.81 7.47
C ASN A 151 -11.93 10.55 6.74
N VAL A 152 -11.04 9.59 6.47
CA VAL A 152 -11.43 8.27 5.99
C VAL A 152 -11.48 7.33 7.17
N GLU A 153 -12.68 7.06 7.65
CA GLU A 153 -12.90 5.99 8.59
C GLU A 153 -12.31 4.67 8.07
N LYS A 154 -11.32 4.16 8.82
CA LYS A 154 -11.16 2.73 9.14
C LYS A 154 -11.24 1.78 7.94
N LYS A 155 -10.14 1.54 7.23
CA LYS A 155 -9.93 0.22 6.60
C LYS A 155 -8.49 -0.17 6.22
N CYS A 156 -7.46 0.38 6.86
CA CYS A 156 -6.20 -0.36 7.05
C CYS A 156 -6.11 -0.71 8.54
N CYS A 157 -5.93 -1.99 8.86
CA CYS A 157 -5.84 -2.51 10.24
C CYS A 157 -7.12 -2.44 11.11
N LYS A 158 -8.23 -3.05 10.64
CA LYS A 158 -9.27 -3.60 11.53
C LYS A 158 -9.43 -5.11 11.40
N LYS A 159 -8.33 -5.86 11.53
CA LYS A 159 -8.39 -7.24 12.06
C LYS A 159 -7.20 -7.48 12.99
N LYS A 160 -7.37 -7.14 14.27
CA LYS A 160 -6.64 -7.78 15.38
C LYS A 160 -7.09 -9.24 15.54
N LYS A 161 -7.05 -10.06 14.48
CA LYS A 161 -7.24 -11.50 14.54
C LYS A 161 -6.47 -12.15 13.39
N PRO A 162 -5.65 -13.19 13.63
CA PRO A 162 -5.13 -14.02 12.55
C PRO A 162 -6.31 -14.57 11.76
N CYS A 163 -6.19 -14.62 10.43
CA CYS A 163 -7.18 -15.27 9.56
C CYS A 163 -7.39 -16.71 10.06
N LYS A 164 -8.55 -16.99 10.65
CA LYS A 164 -8.91 -18.35 11.08
C LYS A 164 -9.38 -19.15 9.86
N LYS A 165 -8.98 -20.42 9.80
CA LYS A 165 -9.17 -21.38 8.70
C LYS A 165 -10.62 -21.71 8.27
N THR A 166 -11.64 -20.96 8.67
CA THR A 166 -13.05 -21.39 8.50
C THR A 166 -13.89 -20.62 7.48
N ASP A 167 -13.31 -19.70 6.69
CA ASP A 167 -14.08 -18.96 5.68
C ASP A 167 -13.88 -19.50 4.24
N VAL A 168 -13.25 -20.66 4.08
CA VAL A 168 -13.14 -21.40 2.81
C VAL A 168 -14.04 -22.63 2.87
N GLU A 169 -15.34 -22.44 3.09
CA GLU A 169 -16.32 -23.45 2.68
C GLU A 169 -17.70 -22.81 2.52
N ASN A 170 -18.36 -23.18 1.42
CA ASN A 170 -19.75 -22.92 1.06
C ASN A 170 -20.10 -21.56 0.44
N LYS A 171 -19.89 -21.47 -0.88
CA LYS A 171 -21.01 -21.22 -1.81
C LYS A 171 -20.86 -22.13 -3.03
N LYS A 172 -21.64 -23.22 -3.02
CA LYS A 172 -22.22 -23.82 -4.24
C LYS A 172 -23.20 -22.82 -4.85
#